data_AF-A0AAE8NKB8-F1
#
_entry.id   AF-A0AAE8NKB8-F1
#
_cell.length_a   1.000
_cell.length_b   1.000
_cell.length_c   1.000
_cell.angle_alpha   90.00
_cell.angle_beta   90.00
_cell.angle_gamma   90.00
#
_symmetry.space_group_name_H-M   'P 1'
#
loop_
_entity.id
_entity.type
_entity.pdbx_description
1 polymer ?
#
loop_
_entity_poly.entity_id
_entity_poly.type
_entity_poly.pdbx_seq_one_letter_code
_entity_poly.pdbx_strand_id
1 'polypeptide(L)'
;MPIALAPGDPAAHDGFDDAAWTARELSAWLGLVYQGPSEATPWAGFLEAVRVRLDARFTTLVLRNPGGARHGLIINASAHGPLLPGEPSYSEQFYALCPFLDQPPGQVFTADRLFGETAWRAHDFYRQYLQPLDLRYILGANLRGERGVECAFFVSRAHGGRDFDAAERAQVATLLPHLQRAVELHAAFDVLDAERALYAGTVDRLDVGTAIVDEDGRVIKRNRIAERLIEQQDGLCVRHERLHASCPLDERRLQKALQAALEHFRAGALARIEATTLSRPGGAMPLSVLLRPLAPYRGAEDRRHRPAVAVFVRDPVSSPQTSRDMLHRLFRLTPMETEIALLLVDGLTLDEAAAATGITKNTARAHLRGIFAKTGATRQAVLVKTLLNSVVSMA
;
A
#
# COMPACT_ATOMS: atom_id res chain seq x y z
N MET A 1 10.63 -18.31 -29.77
CA MET A 1 9.48 -19.20 -30.02
C MET A 1 8.32 -18.33 -30.48
N PRO A 2 7.68 -18.63 -31.62
CA PRO A 2 6.52 -17.86 -32.07
C PRO A 2 5.36 -18.11 -31.10
N ILE A 3 4.70 -17.03 -30.68
CA ILE A 3 3.51 -17.09 -29.83
C ILE A 3 2.38 -17.64 -30.70
N ALA A 4 2.03 -18.91 -30.49
CA ALA A 4 0.87 -19.51 -31.11
C ALA A 4 -0.38 -18.96 -30.41
N LEU A 5 -1.11 -18.08 -31.10
CA LEU A 5 -2.46 -17.68 -30.71
C LEU A 5 -3.37 -18.91 -30.91
N ALA A 6 -3.98 -19.39 -29.83
CA ALA A 6 -4.96 -20.49 -29.91
C ALA A 6 -6.15 -20.06 -30.79
N PRO A 7 -6.68 -20.95 -31.65
CA PRO A 7 -7.87 -20.62 -32.44
C PRO A 7 -9.08 -20.52 -31.51
N GLY A 8 -9.69 -19.34 -31.46
CA GLY A 8 -10.93 -19.08 -30.73
C GLY A 8 -12.14 -19.76 -31.38
N ASP A 9 -13.11 -20.11 -30.54
CA ASP A 9 -14.40 -20.72 -30.89
C ASP A 9 -15.24 -19.76 -31.78
N PRO A 10 -15.69 -20.18 -32.99
CA PRO A 10 -16.32 -19.30 -33.97
C PRO A 10 -17.76 -18.85 -33.65
N ALA A 11 -18.31 -19.18 -32.47
CA ALA A 11 -19.76 -19.04 -32.23
C ALA A 11 -20.20 -17.87 -31.30
N ALA A 12 -19.32 -16.99 -30.81
CA ALA A 12 -19.75 -15.95 -29.84
C ALA A 12 -18.94 -14.63 -29.84
N HIS A 13 -18.39 -14.21 -30.98
CA HIS A 13 -17.68 -12.93 -31.06
C HIS A 13 -18.40 -11.95 -31.99
N ASP A 14 -19.06 -10.95 -31.41
CA ASP A 14 -19.18 -9.63 -32.05
C ASP A 14 -17.71 -9.25 -32.39
N GLY A 15 -17.34 -9.32 -33.67
CA GLY A 15 -15.95 -9.43 -34.10
C GLY A 15 -15.17 -8.11 -33.94
N PHE A 16 -13.84 -8.19 -33.88
CA PHE A 16 -12.96 -7.00 -33.87
C PHE A 16 -13.23 -6.08 -35.09
N ASP A 17 -13.70 -6.66 -36.19
CA ASP A 17 -14.10 -5.95 -37.42
C ASP A 17 -15.37 -5.11 -37.25
N ASP A 18 -16.28 -5.47 -36.34
CA ASP A 18 -17.54 -4.76 -36.08
C ASP A 18 -17.35 -3.52 -35.19
N ALA A 19 -16.22 -3.41 -34.50
CA ALA A 19 -15.93 -2.30 -33.58
C ALA A 19 -15.58 -0.98 -34.30
N ALA A 20 -15.18 -1.06 -35.58
CA ALA A 20 -14.82 0.09 -36.42
C ALA A 20 -13.75 1.04 -35.82
N TRP A 21 -12.82 0.52 -35.00
CA TRP A 21 -11.72 1.33 -34.47
C TRP A 21 -10.68 1.64 -35.54
N THR A 22 -10.28 2.91 -35.67
CA THR A 22 -8.99 3.22 -36.31
C THR A 22 -7.84 2.86 -35.36
N ALA A 23 -6.67 2.50 -35.91
CA ALA A 23 -5.49 2.18 -35.09
C ALA A 23 -5.09 3.33 -34.15
N ARG A 24 -5.29 4.59 -34.59
CA ARG A 24 -5.01 5.79 -33.79
C ARG A 24 -5.97 5.90 -32.61
N GLU A 25 -7.26 5.70 -32.83
CA GLU A 25 -8.26 5.74 -31.77
C GLU A 25 -8.00 4.62 -30.76
N LEU A 26 -7.86 3.38 -31.21
CA LEU A 26 -7.59 2.26 -30.32
C LEU A 26 -6.35 2.52 -29.46
N SER A 27 -5.25 3.02 -30.06
CA SER A 27 -4.05 3.36 -29.30
C SER A 27 -4.30 4.42 -28.22
N ALA A 28 -5.14 5.43 -28.48
CA ALA A 28 -5.49 6.44 -27.49
C ALA A 28 -6.32 5.86 -26.34
N TRP A 29 -7.29 4.99 -26.65
CA TRP A 29 -8.12 4.31 -25.65
C TRP A 29 -7.31 3.35 -24.78
N LEU A 30 -6.41 2.58 -25.38
CA LEU A 30 -5.47 1.74 -24.63
C LEU A 30 -4.57 2.58 -23.73
N GLY A 31 -4.15 3.75 -24.19
CA GLY A 31 -3.44 4.73 -23.37
C GLY A 31 -4.20 5.08 -22.09
N LEU A 32 -5.49 5.43 -22.21
CA LEU A 32 -6.35 5.72 -21.05
C LEU A 32 -6.51 4.51 -20.12
N VAL A 33 -6.69 3.31 -20.68
CA VAL A 33 -6.82 2.07 -19.88
C VAL A 33 -5.56 1.80 -19.05
N TYR A 34 -4.36 1.94 -19.63
CA TYR A 34 -3.10 1.66 -18.94
C TYR A 34 -2.60 2.83 -18.09
N GLN A 35 -3.04 4.06 -18.35
CA GLN A 35 -2.78 5.23 -17.49
C GLN A 35 -3.65 5.20 -16.23
N GLY A 36 -4.85 4.62 -16.31
CA GLY A 36 -5.84 4.57 -15.23
C GLY A 36 -5.28 4.27 -13.82
N PRO A 37 -4.44 3.23 -13.61
CA PRO A 37 -3.85 2.94 -12.30
C PRO A 37 -2.98 4.06 -11.68
N SER A 38 -2.49 4.98 -12.50
CA SER A 38 -1.62 6.10 -12.06
C SER A 38 -2.39 7.39 -11.79
N GLU A 39 -3.70 7.41 -12.04
CA GLU A 39 -4.55 8.55 -11.76
C GLU A 39 -4.84 8.69 -10.26
N ALA A 40 -5.08 9.91 -9.78
CA ALA A 40 -5.46 10.14 -8.39
C ALA A 40 -6.76 9.42 -8.00
N THR A 41 -7.68 9.27 -8.96
CA THR A 41 -8.84 8.38 -8.89
C THR A 41 -8.69 7.37 -10.03
N PRO A 42 -8.50 6.07 -9.76
CA PRO A 42 -8.15 5.11 -10.79
C PRO A 42 -9.17 5.04 -11.94
N TRP A 43 -8.70 5.10 -13.19
CA TRP A 43 -9.53 5.03 -14.41
C TRP A 43 -10.62 6.11 -14.56
N ALA A 44 -10.56 7.22 -13.81
CA ALA A 44 -11.54 8.30 -13.96
C ALA A 44 -11.53 8.87 -15.39
N GLY A 45 -10.35 9.07 -15.99
CA GLY A 45 -10.20 9.54 -17.37
C GLY A 45 -10.75 8.56 -18.41
N PHE A 46 -10.49 7.26 -18.22
CA PHE A 46 -11.04 6.21 -19.08
C PHE A 46 -12.57 6.16 -19.02
N LEU A 47 -13.15 6.18 -17.81
CA LEU A 47 -14.60 6.15 -17.63
C LEU A 47 -15.28 7.37 -18.25
N GLU A 48 -14.73 8.56 -18.03
CA GLU A 48 -15.27 9.78 -18.64
C GLU A 48 -15.20 9.74 -20.18
N ALA A 49 -14.12 9.22 -20.75
CA ALA A 49 -14.02 9.02 -22.19
C ALA A 49 -15.10 8.07 -22.71
N VAL A 50 -15.33 6.92 -22.05
CA VAL A 50 -16.42 5.97 -22.39
C VAL A 50 -17.75 6.71 -22.33
N ARG A 51 -17.98 7.48 -21.28
CA ARG A 51 -19.23 8.20 -21.04
C ARG A 51 -19.57 9.12 -22.20
N VAL A 52 -18.60 9.92 -22.64
CA VAL A 52 -18.77 10.82 -23.79
C VAL A 52 -18.94 10.05 -25.09
N ARG A 53 -18.13 9.01 -25.33
CA ARG A 53 -18.15 8.23 -26.58
C ARG A 53 -19.46 7.50 -26.82
N LEU A 54 -20.06 6.99 -25.74
CA LEU A 54 -21.30 6.22 -25.77
C LEU A 54 -22.53 7.04 -25.38
N ASP A 55 -22.42 8.37 -25.31
CA ASP A 55 -23.52 9.26 -24.88
C ASP A 55 -24.23 8.74 -23.61
N ALA A 56 -23.41 8.31 -22.65
CA ALA A 56 -23.88 7.70 -21.42
C ALA A 56 -24.11 8.76 -20.35
N ARG A 57 -25.07 8.48 -19.46
CA ARG A 57 -25.28 9.28 -18.26
C ARG A 57 -24.25 8.93 -17.19
N PHE A 58 -24.01 7.63 -17.02
CA PHE A 58 -23.02 7.11 -16.08
C PHE A 58 -22.20 5.98 -16.69
N THR A 59 -20.94 5.96 -16.30
CA THR A 59 -20.04 4.82 -16.47
C THR A 59 -19.44 4.47 -15.12
N THR A 60 -19.45 3.19 -14.78
CA THR A 60 -19.06 2.69 -13.47
C THR A 60 -18.05 1.57 -13.62
N LEU A 61 -16.97 1.65 -12.85
CA LEU A 61 -16.05 0.54 -12.63
C LEU A 61 -16.12 0.14 -11.16
N VAL A 62 -16.59 -1.09 -10.91
CA VAL A 62 -16.57 -1.74 -9.62
C VAL A 62 -15.27 -2.53 -9.54
N LEU A 63 -14.26 -1.99 -8.85
CA LEU A 63 -12.97 -2.67 -8.64
C LEU A 63 -13.04 -3.70 -7.53
N ARG A 64 -13.94 -3.47 -6.56
CA ARG A 64 -14.16 -4.35 -5.44
C ARG A 64 -15.60 -4.26 -5.00
N ASN A 65 -16.30 -5.40 -4.99
CA ASN A 65 -17.64 -5.47 -4.46
C ASN A 65 -17.66 -5.23 -2.93
N PRO A 66 -18.65 -4.50 -2.40
CA PRO A 66 -18.83 -4.37 -0.96
C PRO A 66 -19.20 -5.74 -0.36
N GLY A 67 -18.56 -6.11 0.76
CA GLY A 67 -18.81 -7.39 1.42
C GLY A 67 -18.17 -7.49 2.81
N GLY A 68 -18.99 -7.80 3.83
CA GLY A 68 -18.55 -7.89 5.22
C GLY A 68 -18.04 -6.55 5.76
N ALA A 69 -16.88 -6.55 6.41
CA ALA A 69 -16.26 -5.33 6.97
C ALA A 69 -15.47 -4.48 5.95
N ARG A 70 -15.51 -4.81 4.64
CA ARG A 70 -14.75 -4.10 3.60
C ARG A 70 -15.69 -3.23 2.77
N HIS A 71 -15.38 -1.92 2.74
CA HIS A 71 -16.02 -0.98 1.84
C HIS A 71 -15.73 -1.38 0.39
N GLY A 72 -16.77 -1.35 -0.45
CA GLY A 72 -16.62 -1.51 -1.90
C GLY A 72 -15.81 -0.36 -2.49
N LEU A 73 -15.09 -0.63 -3.58
CA LEU A 73 -14.40 0.39 -4.36
C LEU A 73 -15.10 0.53 -5.70
N ILE A 74 -15.91 1.57 -5.82
CA ILE A 74 -16.72 1.89 -6.98
C ILE A 74 -16.30 3.26 -7.48
N ILE A 75 -15.97 3.34 -8.75
CA ILE A 75 -15.53 4.56 -9.41
C ILE A 75 -16.54 4.88 -10.49
N ASN A 76 -17.11 6.08 -10.46
CA ASN A 76 -18.10 6.54 -11.42
C ASN A 76 -17.57 7.76 -12.18
N ALA A 77 -18.01 7.89 -13.43
CA ALA A 77 -17.95 9.14 -14.17
C ALA A 77 -19.35 9.55 -14.62
N SER A 78 -19.66 10.84 -14.45
CA SER A 78 -20.93 11.46 -14.82
C SER A 78 -20.75 12.96 -15.05
N ALA A 79 -21.71 13.59 -15.72
CA ALA A 79 -21.73 15.04 -15.91
C ALA A 79 -21.83 15.85 -14.59
N HIS A 80 -22.23 15.20 -13.49
CA HIS A 80 -22.38 15.82 -12.15
C HIS A 80 -21.23 15.46 -11.20
N GLY A 81 -20.16 14.83 -11.71
CA GLY A 81 -19.03 14.34 -10.91
C GLY A 81 -19.17 12.86 -10.53
N PRO A 82 -18.30 12.36 -9.63
CA PRO A 82 -18.18 10.93 -9.32
C PRO A 82 -19.27 10.39 -8.38
N LEU A 83 -20.07 11.28 -7.79
CA LEU A 83 -21.16 10.92 -6.89
C LEU A 83 -22.49 10.97 -7.64
N LEU A 84 -23.32 9.95 -7.44
CA LEU A 84 -24.70 9.93 -7.93
C LEU A 84 -25.49 11.03 -7.20
N PRO A 85 -26.12 11.98 -7.91
CA PRO A 85 -26.90 13.03 -7.28
C PRO A 85 -28.11 12.43 -6.55
N GLY A 86 -28.19 12.65 -5.22
CA GLY A 86 -29.32 12.21 -4.40
C GLY A 86 -29.18 10.82 -3.77
N GLU A 87 -28.00 10.18 -3.83
CA GLU A 87 -27.85 8.80 -3.39
C GLU A 87 -27.01 8.66 -2.11
N PRO A 88 -27.48 7.90 -1.08
CA PRO A 88 -26.61 7.25 -0.13
C PRO A 88 -25.95 6.05 -0.84
N SER A 89 -24.78 6.27 -1.46
CA SER A 89 -23.83 5.27 -1.99
C SER A 89 -24.40 3.86 -2.17
N TYR A 90 -24.72 3.39 -3.41
CA TYR A 90 -24.99 1.99 -3.79
C TYR A 90 -24.90 1.02 -2.60
N SER A 91 -25.98 0.96 -1.83
CA SER A 91 -25.96 0.43 -0.48
C SER A 91 -25.86 -1.09 -0.51
N GLU A 92 -25.47 -1.71 0.61
CA GLU A 92 -25.53 -3.18 0.77
C GLU A 92 -26.90 -3.76 0.37
N GLN A 93 -27.97 -2.96 0.45
CA GLN A 93 -29.34 -3.36 0.11
C GLN A 93 -29.56 -3.55 -1.40
N PHE A 94 -29.04 -2.65 -2.25
CA PHE A 94 -29.22 -2.76 -3.70
C PHE A 94 -28.20 -3.69 -4.36
N TYR A 95 -27.05 -3.90 -3.72
CA TYR A 95 -26.07 -4.89 -4.18
C TYR A 95 -26.66 -6.30 -4.28
N ALA A 96 -27.39 -6.74 -3.25
CA ALA A 96 -28.01 -8.07 -3.22
C ALA A 96 -29.09 -8.26 -4.31
N LEU A 97 -29.62 -7.17 -4.87
CA LEU A 97 -30.65 -7.19 -5.92
C LEU A 97 -30.05 -7.13 -7.33
N CYS A 98 -28.75 -6.88 -7.48
CA CYS A 98 -28.11 -6.70 -8.78
C CYS A 98 -28.05 -8.03 -9.56
N PRO A 99 -28.79 -8.18 -10.68
CA PRO A 99 -28.87 -9.46 -11.39
C PRO A 99 -27.68 -9.68 -12.35
N PHE A 100 -26.73 -8.76 -12.36
CA PHE A 100 -25.59 -8.76 -13.27
C PHE A 100 -24.35 -9.45 -12.70
N LEU A 101 -24.33 -9.73 -11.39
CA LEU A 101 -23.13 -10.24 -10.70
C LEU A 101 -22.72 -11.65 -11.17
N ASP A 102 -23.68 -12.47 -11.57
CA ASP A 102 -23.44 -13.87 -11.98
C ASP A 102 -23.17 -14.04 -13.49
N GLN A 103 -23.11 -12.94 -14.26
CA GLN A 103 -22.89 -13.03 -15.71
C GLN A 103 -21.47 -13.52 -16.03
N PRO A 104 -21.28 -14.33 -17.10
CA PRO A 104 -19.98 -14.85 -17.48
C PRO A 104 -18.96 -13.72 -17.70
N PRO A 105 -17.73 -13.86 -17.17
CA PRO A 105 -16.71 -12.84 -17.34
C PRO A 105 -16.24 -12.73 -18.80
N GLY A 106 -15.81 -11.53 -19.19
CA GLY A 106 -15.28 -11.23 -20.52
C GLY A 106 -16.34 -11.00 -21.60
N GLN A 107 -17.63 -11.15 -21.28
CA GLN A 107 -18.73 -10.94 -22.22
C GLN A 107 -19.43 -9.60 -21.96
N VAL A 108 -19.65 -8.85 -23.03
CA VAL A 108 -20.49 -7.65 -22.99
C VAL A 108 -21.95 -8.07 -23.14
N PHE A 109 -22.79 -7.57 -22.25
CA PHE A 109 -24.23 -7.80 -22.29
C PHE A 109 -25.01 -6.49 -22.22
N THR A 110 -26.26 -6.51 -22.70
CA THR A 110 -27.25 -5.46 -22.38
C THR A 110 -28.41 -6.06 -21.60
N ALA A 111 -28.97 -5.30 -20.66
CA ALA A 111 -30.04 -5.80 -19.80
C ALA A 111 -31.27 -6.27 -20.59
N ASP A 112 -31.65 -5.52 -21.63
CA ASP A 112 -32.79 -5.85 -22.48
C ASP A 112 -32.57 -7.14 -23.28
N ARG A 113 -31.33 -7.45 -23.70
CA ARG A 113 -31.01 -8.72 -24.37
C ARG A 113 -30.92 -9.91 -23.41
N LEU A 114 -30.46 -9.68 -22.17
CA LEU A 114 -30.36 -10.74 -21.16
C LEU A 114 -31.72 -11.16 -20.62
N PHE A 115 -32.56 -10.19 -20.26
CA PHE A 115 -33.81 -10.45 -19.55
C PHE A 115 -35.06 -10.27 -20.43
N GLY A 116 -34.93 -9.60 -21.58
CA GLY A 116 -36.07 -9.13 -22.36
C GLY A 116 -36.64 -7.84 -21.79
N GLU A 117 -37.04 -6.91 -22.67
CA GLU A 117 -37.46 -5.56 -22.29
C GLU A 117 -38.57 -5.54 -21.22
N THR A 118 -39.64 -6.33 -21.41
CA THR A 118 -40.79 -6.34 -20.49
C THR A 118 -40.42 -6.87 -19.11
N ALA A 119 -39.64 -7.95 -19.04
CA ALA A 119 -39.24 -8.55 -17.78
C ALA A 119 -38.20 -7.68 -17.06
N TRP A 120 -37.27 -7.07 -17.80
CA TRP A 120 -36.29 -6.14 -17.23
C TRP A 120 -36.95 -4.93 -16.58
N ARG A 121 -37.91 -4.30 -17.27
CA ARG A 121 -38.64 -3.15 -16.70
C ARG A 121 -39.47 -3.51 -15.46
N ALA A 122 -39.85 -4.77 -15.31
CA ALA A 122 -40.57 -5.28 -14.15
C ALA A 122 -39.64 -5.66 -12.97
N HIS A 123 -38.34 -5.83 -13.22
CA HIS A 123 -37.37 -6.30 -12.24
C HIS A 123 -37.20 -5.30 -11.07
N ASP A 124 -37.09 -5.79 -9.84
CA ASP A 124 -37.03 -4.96 -8.64
C ASP A 124 -35.81 -4.02 -8.63
N PHE A 125 -34.63 -4.53 -9.01
CA PHE A 125 -33.44 -3.71 -9.18
C PHE A 125 -33.65 -2.54 -10.16
N TYR A 126 -34.35 -2.78 -11.27
CA TYR A 126 -34.65 -1.71 -12.22
C TYR A 126 -35.60 -0.68 -11.60
N ARG A 127 -36.74 -1.11 -11.06
CA ARG A 127 -37.81 -0.23 -10.57
C ARG A 127 -37.41 0.57 -9.33
N GLN A 128 -36.66 -0.04 -8.42
CA GLN A 128 -36.35 0.55 -7.12
C GLN A 128 -35.07 1.39 -7.16
N TYR A 129 -34.12 1.06 -8.04
CA TYR A 129 -32.80 1.70 -8.08
C TYR A 129 -32.57 2.48 -9.38
N LEU A 130 -32.63 1.83 -10.54
CA LEU A 130 -32.24 2.47 -11.81
C LEU A 130 -33.29 3.47 -12.34
N GLN A 131 -34.58 3.14 -12.22
CA GLN A 131 -35.66 3.95 -12.75
C GLN A 131 -35.75 5.34 -12.09
N PRO A 132 -35.69 5.50 -10.75
CA PRO A 132 -35.71 6.81 -10.10
C PRO A 132 -34.52 7.71 -10.49
N LEU A 133 -33.39 7.10 -10.85
CA LEU A 133 -32.16 7.79 -11.29
C LEU A 133 -32.16 8.14 -12.78
N ASP A 134 -33.24 7.80 -13.49
CA ASP A 134 -33.37 7.94 -14.93
C ASP A 134 -32.22 7.22 -15.67
N LEU A 135 -32.03 5.94 -15.32
CA LEU A 135 -31.11 4.99 -15.96
C LEU A 135 -31.94 3.83 -16.56
N ARG A 136 -31.99 3.76 -17.90
CA ARG A 136 -32.87 2.83 -18.65
C ARG A 136 -32.11 1.68 -19.31
N TYR A 137 -31.12 2.04 -20.11
CA TYR A 137 -30.37 1.09 -20.93
C TYR A 137 -29.04 0.83 -20.23
N ILE A 138 -28.76 -0.44 -19.95
CA ILE A 138 -27.56 -0.87 -19.24
C ILE A 138 -26.76 -1.76 -20.18
N LEU A 139 -25.50 -1.39 -20.39
CA LEU A 139 -24.45 -2.24 -20.92
C LEU A 139 -23.54 -2.63 -19.76
N GLY A 140 -23.23 -3.91 -19.63
CA GLY A 140 -22.38 -4.40 -18.56
C GLY A 140 -21.38 -5.44 -19.05
N ALA A 141 -20.33 -5.60 -18.26
CA ALA A 141 -19.35 -6.66 -18.42
C ALA A 141 -18.73 -7.01 -17.07
N ASN A 142 -18.65 -8.29 -16.78
CA ASN A 142 -17.89 -8.78 -15.64
C ASN A 142 -16.47 -9.12 -16.09
N LEU A 143 -15.50 -8.82 -15.26
CA LEU A 143 -14.09 -9.09 -15.48
C LEU A 143 -13.61 -9.96 -14.33
N ARG A 144 -12.97 -11.08 -14.66
CA ARG A 144 -12.39 -11.97 -13.67
C ARG A 144 -10.94 -12.24 -14.05
N GLY A 145 -10.04 -11.69 -13.24
CA GLY A 145 -8.62 -11.91 -13.40
C GLY A 145 -8.15 -13.27 -12.88
N GLU A 146 -7.02 -13.75 -13.38
CA GLU A 146 -6.44 -15.05 -12.97
C GLU A 146 -6.10 -15.09 -11.47
N ARG A 147 -5.84 -13.93 -10.87
CA ARG A 147 -5.50 -13.75 -9.45
C ARG A 147 -6.71 -13.56 -8.54
N GLY A 148 -7.92 -13.87 -9.02
CA GLY A 148 -9.16 -13.75 -8.24
C GLY A 148 -9.67 -12.32 -8.07
N VAL A 149 -9.19 -11.38 -8.90
CA VAL A 149 -9.74 -10.02 -8.95
C VAL A 149 -11.04 -10.06 -9.74
N GLU A 150 -12.15 -9.75 -9.08
CA GLU A 150 -13.47 -9.66 -9.71
C GLU A 150 -13.88 -8.19 -9.80
N CYS A 151 -14.15 -7.75 -11.02
CA CYS A 151 -14.56 -6.38 -11.30
C CYS A 151 -15.77 -6.38 -12.21
N ALA A 152 -16.57 -5.34 -12.13
CA ALA A 152 -17.71 -5.14 -13.03
C ALA A 152 -17.63 -3.76 -13.65
N PHE A 153 -17.93 -3.69 -14.94
CA PHE A 153 -17.97 -2.46 -15.71
C PHE A 153 -19.38 -2.24 -16.22
N PHE A 154 -19.93 -1.05 -16.00
CA PHE A 154 -21.27 -0.71 -16.42
C PHE A 154 -21.30 0.64 -17.14
N VAL A 155 -22.15 0.72 -18.15
CA VAL A 155 -22.49 1.95 -18.88
C VAL A 155 -24.00 2.06 -18.90
N SER A 156 -24.52 3.24 -18.58
CA SER A 156 -25.96 3.46 -18.49
C SER A 156 -26.41 4.72 -19.22
N ARG A 157 -27.51 4.61 -19.97
CA ARG A 157 -28.16 5.73 -20.68
C ARG A 157 -29.53 6.03 -20.08
N ALA A 158 -29.98 7.27 -20.25
CA ALA A 158 -31.27 7.73 -19.78
C ALA A 158 -32.46 7.15 -20.57
N HIS A 159 -33.68 7.31 -20.05
CA HIS A 159 -34.90 6.82 -20.71
C HIS A 159 -35.15 7.45 -22.08
N GLY A 160 -34.68 8.69 -22.30
CA GLY A 160 -34.77 9.36 -23.60
C GLY A 160 -33.77 8.86 -24.65
N GLY A 161 -32.85 7.95 -24.30
CA GLY A 161 -31.84 7.40 -25.19
C GLY A 161 -32.29 6.17 -25.96
N ARG A 162 -31.32 5.39 -26.45
CA ARG A 162 -31.50 4.11 -27.13
C ARG A 162 -30.63 3.02 -26.49
N ASP A 163 -31.01 1.76 -26.69
CA ASP A 163 -30.16 0.63 -26.31
C ASP A 163 -28.86 0.60 -27.13
N PHE A 164 -27.87 -0.15 -26.64
CA PHE A 164 -26.53 -0.23 -27.23
C PHE A 164 -26.52 -1.14 -28.46
N ASP A 165 -26.07 -0.60 -29.59
CA ASP A 165 -25.99 -1.36 -30.84
C ASP A 165 -24.78 -2.31 -30.88
N ALA A 166 -24.68 -3.07 -31.98
CA ALA A 166 -23.61 -4.06 -32.14
C ALA A 166 -22.21 -3.44 -32.21
N ALA A 167 -22.07 -2.29 -32.85
CA ALA A 167 -20.79 -1.61 -32.95
C ALA A 167 -20.34 -1.08 -31.58
N GLU A 168 -21.25 -0.49 -30.81
CA GLU A 168 -20.99 0.00 -29.44
C GLU A 168 -20.58 -1.13 -28.50
N ARG A 169 -21.25 -2.29 -28.58
CA ARG A 169 -20.85 -3.48 -27.80
C ARG A 169 -19.51 -4.04 -28.23
N ALA A 170 -19.25 -4.15 -29.53
CA ALA A 170 -17.96 -4.61 -30.06
C ALA A 170 -16.80 -3.68 -29.65
N GLN A 171 -17.06 -2.36 -29.61
CA GLN A 171 -16.08 -1.37 -29.13
C GLN A 171 -15.69 -1.60 -27.68
N VAL A 172 -16.67 -1.78 -26.79
CA VAL A 172 -16.40 -2.10 -25.38
C VAL A 172 -15.71 -3.45 -25.25
N ALA A 173 -16.20 -4.47 -25.95
CA ALA A 173 -15.63 -5.82 -25.92
C ALA A 173 -14.14 -5.84 -26.30
N THR A 174 -13.74 -4.99 -27.26
CA THR A 174 -12.34 -4.81 -27.66
C THR A 174 -11.46 -4.27 -26.53
N LEU A 175 -12.00 -3.42 -25.66
CA LEU A 175 -11.26 -2.78 -24.56
C LEU A 175 -11.21 -3.64 -23.30
N LEU A 176 -12.17 -4.55 -23.09
CA LEU A 176 -12.29 -5.36 -21.87
C LEU A 176 -11.04 -6.18 -21.52
N PRO A 177 -10.37 -6.90 -22.45
CA PRO A 177 -9.16 -7.66 -22.10
C PRO A 177 -8.01 -6.76 -21.61
N HIS A 178 -7.94 -5.53 -22.13
CA HIS A 178 -6.94 -4.56 -21.71
C HIS A 178 -7.27 -3.96 -20.35
N LEU A 179 -8.54 -3.65 -20.11
CA LEU A 179 -9.02 -3.19 -18.81
C LEU A 179 -8.78 -4.24 -17.73
N GLN A 180 -9.10 -5.51 -18.01
CA GLN A 180 -8.82 -6.64 -17.12
C GLN A 180 -7.33 -6.70 -16.76
N ARG A 181 -6.44 -6.65 -17.75
CA ARG A 181 -4.98 -6.67 -17.51
C ARG A 181 -4.52 -5.46 -16.69
N ALA A 182 -5.03 -4.27 -16.99
CA ALA A 182 -4.67 -3.06 -16.24
C ALA A 182 -5.11 -3.17 -14.77
N VAL A 183 -6.30 -3.70 -14.52
CA VAL A 183 -6.84 -3.95 -13.18
C VAL A 183 -6.01 -4.99 -12.42
N GLU A 184 -5.62 -6.09 -13.06
CA GLU A 184 -4.74 -7.10 -12.45
C GLU A 184 -3.37 -6.52 -12.06
N LEU A 185 -2.80 -5.68 -12.92
CA LEU A 185 -1.54 -4.98 -12.63
C LEU A 185 -1.69 -4.05 -11.44
N HIS A 186 -2.77 -3.26 -11.39
CA HIS A 186 -3.06 -2.37 -10.26
C HIS A 186 -3.21 -3.15 -8.95
N ALA A 187 -3.99 -4.24 -8.94
CA ALA A 187 -4.15 -5.09 -7.76
C ALA A 187 -2.82 -5.72 -7.30
N ALA A 188 -1.94 -6.07 -8.23
CA ALA A 188 -0.61 -6.57 -7.91
C ALA A 188 0.27 -5.48 -7.25
N PHE A 189 0.18 -4.24 -7.72
CA PHE A 189 0.89 -3.10 -7.12
C PHE A 189 0.34 -2.79 -5.71
N ASP A 190 -0.97 -2.82 -5.51
CA ASP A 190 -1.58 -2.59 -4.19
C ASP A 190 -1.07 -3.57 -3.14
N VAL A 191 -0.92 -4.86 -3.49
CA VAL A 191 -0.37 -5.88 -2.59
C VAL A 191 1.09 -5.58 -2.25
N LEU A 192 1.90 -5.21 -3.24
CA LEU A 192 3.31 -4.86 -3.04
C LEU A 192 3.47 -3.59 -2.19
N ASP A 193 2.62 -2.58 -2.39
CA ASP A 193 2.64 -1.36 -1.60
C ASP A 193 2.16 -1.60 -0.17
N ALA A 194 1.15 -2.46 0.04
CA ALA A 194 0.72 -2.87 1.37
C ALA A 194 1.83 -3.63 2.13
N GLU A 195 2.51 -4.57 1.45
CA GLU A 195 3.65 -5.30 2.01
C GLU A 195 4.80 -4.36 2.35
N ARG A 196 5.13 -3.42 1.45
CA ARG A 196 6.14 -2.39 1.70
C ARG A 196 5.76 -1.48 2.88
N ALA A 197 4.50 -1.08 3.00
CA ALA A 197 4.01 -0.25 4.10
C ALA A 197 4.10 -1.01 5.44
N LEU A 198 3.78 -2.31 5.45
CA LEU A 198 3.94 -3.18 6.62
C LEU A 198 5.41 -3.26 7.06
N TYR A 199 6.34 -3.51 6.13
CA TYR A 199 7.76 -3.55 6.44
C TYR A 199 8.29 -2.20 6.91
N ALA A 200 7.94 -1.10 6.24
CA ALA A 200 8.33 0.24 6.65
C ALA A 200 7.81 0.59 8.05
N GLY A 201 6.53 0.29 8.32
CA GLY A 201 5.90 0.49 9.62
C GLY A 201 6.55 -0.36 10.73
N THR A 202 7.02 -1.56 10.41
CA THR A 202 7.73 -2.43 11.36
C THR A 202 9.11 -1.87 11.72
N VAL A 203 9.86 -1.37 10.73
CA VAL A 203 11.18 -0.73 10.97
C VAL A 203 11.04 0.55 11.77
N ASP A 204 9.99 1.34 11.51
CA ASP A 204 9.68 2.54 12.29
C ASP A 204 9.39 2.23 13.77
N ARG A 205 8.80 1.07 14.09
CA ARG A 205 8.54 0.64 15.48
C ARG A 205 9.80 0.19 16.22
N LEU A 206 10.85 -0.20 15.48
CA LEU A 206 12.15 -0.51 16.06
C LEU A 206 12.99 0.74 16.40
N ASP A 207 12.43 1.95 16.18
CA ASP A 207 13.13 3.24 16.31
C ASP A 207 14.47 3.29 15.54
N VAL A 208 14.49 2.66 14.36
CA VAL A 208 15.63 2.69 13.45
C VAL A 208 15.38 3.68 12.32
N GLY A 209 16.22 4.70 12.22
CA GLY A 209 16.28 5.60 11.07
C GLY A 209 16.82 4.85 9.85
N THR A 210 16.12 4.95 8.72
CA THR A 210 16.58 4.39 7.45
C THR A 210 16.65 5.47 6.37
N ALA A 211 17.72 5.44 5.60
CA ALA A 211 17.89 6.25 4.40
C ALA A 211 18.44 5.39 3.26
N ILE A 212 18.05 5.69 2.03
CA ILE A 212 18.60 5.07 0.83
C ILE A 212 19.42 6.12 0.10
N VAL A 213 20.63 5.75 -0.28
CA VAL A 213 21.59 6.58 -0.99
C VAL A 213 21.82 6.00 -2.40
N ASP A 214 21.88 6.86 -3.40
CA ASP A 214 22.19 6.48 -4.78
C ASP A 214 23.70 6.27 -5.04
N GLU A 215 24.06 5.89 -6.27
CA GLU A 215 25.45 5.61 -6.67
C GLU A 215 26.39 6.83 -6.62
N ASP A 216 25.83 8.04 -6.57
CA ASP A 216 26.52 9.31 -6.44
C ASP A 216 26.62 9.79 -4.97
N GLY A 217 26.00 9.06 -4.04
CA GLY A 217 26.00 9.43 -2.63
C GLY A 217 24.88 10.39 -2.23
N ARG A 218 23.82 10.53 -3.04
CA ARG A 218 22.64 11.36 -2.72
C ARG A 218 21.55 10.54 -2.05
N VAL A 219 20.91 11.12 -1.05
CA VAL A 219 19.79 10.54 -0.32
C VAL A 219 18.52 10.64 -1.17
N ILE A 220 17.97 9.48 -1.54
CA ILE A 220 16.78 9.38 -2.41
C ILE A 220 15.51 9.00 -1.64
N LYS A 221 15.65 8.35 -0.48
CA LYS A 221 14.54 8.01 0.42
C LYS A 221 14.99 8.06 1.87
N ARG A 222 14.05 8.40 2.75
CA ARG A 222 14.20 8.39 4.22
C ARG A 222 12.90 7.89 4.85
N ASN A 223 12.98 7.26 6.01
CA ASN A 223 11.81 7.04 6.86
C ASN A 223 11.65 8.18 7.87
N ARG A 224 10.51 8.16 8.57
CA ARG A 224 10.14 9.16 9.57
C ARG A 224 11.14 9.28 10.72
N ILE A 225 11.75 8.16 11.15
CA ILE A 225 12.78 8.19 12.20
C ILE A 225 14.05 8.88 11.73
N ALA A 226 14.52 8.60 10.51
CA ALA A 226 15.67 9.28 9.93
C ALA A 226 15.40 10.77 9.74
N GLU A 227 14.21 11.16 9.27
CA GLU A 227 13.78 12.56 9.15
C GLU A 227 13.88 13.27 10.50
N ARG A 228 13.30 12.70 11.56
CA ARG A 228 13.37 13.26 12.91
C ARG A 228 14.82 13.45 13.39
N LEU A 229 15.68 12.46 13.21
CA LEU A 229 17.09 12.53 13.62
C LEU A 229 17.86 13.61 12.84
N ILE A 230 17.55 13.79 11.55
CA ILE A 230 18.15 14.83 10.70
C ILE A 230 17.65 16.22 11.10
N GLU A 231 16.37 16.36 11.43
CA GLU A 231 15.74 17.62 11.86
C GLU A 231 16.25 18.09 13.22
N GLN A 232 16.60 17.17 14.13
CA GLN A 232 17.24 17.50 15.40
C GLN A 232 18.61 18.17 15.22
N GLN A 233 19.27 17.95 14.08
CA GLN A 233 20.61 18.48 13.76
C GLN A 233 21.67 18.18 14.85
N ASP A 234 21.48 17.08 15.58
CA ASP A 234 22.33 16.69 16.71
C ASP A 234 23.12 15.43 16.34
N GLY A 235 24.19 15.62 15.57
CA GLY A 235 25.11 14.57 15.15
C GLY A 235 24.99 14.18 13.68
N LEU A 236 23.76 14.19 13.11
CA LEU A 236 23.48 13.86 11.71
C LEU A 236 22.65 14.98 11.05
N CYS A 237 22.99 15.32 9.81
CA CYS A 237 22.23 16.28 8.99
C CYS A 237 22.28 15.93 7.50
N VAL A 238 21.41 16.56 6.70
CA VAL A 238 21.44 16.45 5.23
C VAL A 238 21.68 17.82 4.62
N ARG A 239 22.67 17.93 3.73
CA ARG A 239 22.99 19.16 2.98
C ARG A 239 23.23 18.79 1.51
N HIS A 240 22.64 19.55 0.59
CA HIS A 240 22.71 19.26 -0.85
C HIS A 240 22.36 17.80 -1.19
N GLU A 241 21.31 17.26 -0.56
CA GLU A 241 20.88 15.87 -0.70
C GLU A 241 21.89 14.82 -0.20
N ARG A 242 22.95 15.18 0.53
CA ARG A 242 23.95 14.23 1.03
C ARG A 242 23.94 14.18 2.56
N LEU A 243 24.25 13.00 3.12
CA LEU A 243 24.39 12.82 4.57
C LEU A 243 25.70 13.46 5.05
N HIS A 244 25.61 14.21 6.15
CA HIS A 244 26.73 14.85 6.80
C HIS A 244 26.65 14.68 8.31
N ALA A 245 27.79 14.51 8.97
CA ALA A 245 27.93 14.55 10.40
C ALA A 245 28.16 15.98 10.90
N SER A 246 27.76 16.26 12.14
CA SER A 246 27.94 17.61 12.73
C SER A 246 29.39 17.92 13.09
N CYS A 247 30.18 16.90 13.48
CA CYS A 247 31.58 17.04 13.86
C CYS A 247 32.52 16.77 12.68
N PRO A 248 33.58 17.56 12.44
CA PRO A 248 34.50 17.36 11.32
C PRO A 248 35.21 15.99 11.30
N LEU A 249 35.51 15.42 12.47
CA LEU A 249 36.15 14.11 12.55
C LEU A 249 35.19 12.99 12.13
N ASP A 250 33.95 13.07 12.61
CA ASP A 250 32.91 12.10 12.28
C ASP A 250 32.43 12.26 10.84
N GLU A 251 32.46 13.47 10.29
CA GLU A 251 32.19 13.74 8.88
C GLU A 251 33.15 12.95 8.00
N ARG A 252 34.46 13.02 8.28
CA ARG A 252 35.47 12.24 7.54
C ARG A 252 35.23 10.74 7.66
N ARG A 253 34.85 10.24 8.84
CA ARG A 253 34.54 8.83 9.08
C ARG A 253 33.30 8.38 8.30
N LEU A 254 32.24 9.17 8.34
CA LEU A 254 30.98 8.90 7.64
C LEU A 254 31.20 8.89 6.13
N GLN A 255 31.88 9.89 5.56
CA GLN A 255 32.16 9.93 4.12
C GLN A 255 33.04 8.75 3.69
N LYS A 256 34.04 8.36 4.49
CA LYS A 256 34.87 7.18 4.21
C LYS A 256 34.04 5.88 4.22
N ALA A 257 33.17 5.71 5.21
CA ALA A 257 32.29 4.55 5.29
C ALA A 257 31.28 4.50 4.14
N LEU A 258 30.73 5.64 3.74
CA LEU A 258 29.82 5.75 2.60
C LEU A 258 30.53 5.40 1.27
N GLN A 259 31.72 5.95 1.07
CA GLN A 259 32.53 5.65 -0.10
C GLN A 259 32.89 4.16 -0.20
N ALA A 260 33.30 3.54 0.91
CA ALA A 260 33.58 2.11 0.95
C ALA A 260 32.32 1.27 0.66
N ALA A 261 31.15 1.64 1.22
CA ALA A 261 29.90 0.96 0.91
C ALA A 261 29.49 1.06 -0.57
N LEU A 262 29.72 2.22 -1.21
CA LEU A 262 29.50 2.41 -2.65
C LEU A 262 30.49 1.59 -3.50
N GLU A 263 31.74 1.45 -3.06
CA GLU A 263 32.72 0.56 -3.69
C GLU A 263 32.30 -0.92 -3.57
N HIS A 264 31.81 -1.35 -2.41
CA HIS A 264 31.26 -2.70 -2.24
C HIS A 264 30.05 -2.94 -3.15
N PHE A 265 29.18 -1.96 -3.33
CA PHE A 265 28.06 -2.02 -4.28
C PHE A 265 28.56 -2.23 -5.72
N ARG A 266 29.50 -1.41 -6.18
CA ARG A 266 30.08 -1.50 -7.54
C ARG A 266 30.81 -2.83 -7.77
N ALA A 267 31.43 -3.38 -6.73
CA ALA A 267 32.10 -4.67 -6.77
C ALA A 267 31.14 -5.87 -6.60
N GLY A 268 29.84 -5.65 -6.36
CA GLY A 268 28.87 -6.71 -6.08
C GLY A 268 29.07 -7.43 -4.74
N ALA A 269 29.85 -6.86 -3.82
CA ALA A 269 30.22 -7.44 -2.53
C ALA A 269 29.15 -7.18 -1.44
N LEU A 270 27.92 -7.63 -1.67
CA LEU A 270 26.74 -7.24 -0.87
C LEU A 270 26.78 -7.62 0.63
N ALA A 271 27.62 -8.58 1.00
CA ALA A 271 27.79 -9.01 2.39
C ALA A 271 28.71 -8.08 3.21
N ARG A 272 29.50 -7.21 2.54
CA ARG A 272 30.39 -6.27 3.24
C ARG A 272 29.60 -5.05 3.69
N ILE A 273 29.58 -4.83 4.99
CA ILE A 273 28.91 -3.70 5.63
C ILE A 273 29.95 -2.76 6.24
N GLU A 274 29.63 -1.48 6.28
CA GLU A 274 30.42 -0.47 6.98
C GLU A 274 29.63 0.01 8.20
N ALA A 275 30.33 0.37 9.27
CA ALA A 275 29.71 0.89 10.48
C ALA A 275 30.54 2.02 11.07
N THR A 276 29.87 3.01 11.64
CA THR A 276 30.51 4.14 12.31
C THR A 276 29.62 4.69 13.42
N THR A 277 30.16 5.60 14.22
CA THR A 277 29.40 6.33 15.24
C THR A 277 29.52 7.82 15.00
N LEU A 278 28.46 8.57 15.30
CA LEU A 278 28.42 10.02 15.17
C LEU A 278 28.23 10.65 16.54
N SER A 279 29.21 11.43 17.00
CA SER A 279 29.09 12.18 18.24
C SER A 279 27.99 13.24 18.13
N ARG A 280 27.29 13.45 19.25
CA ARG A 280 26.19 14.41 19.38
C ARG A 280 26.70 15.68 20.06
N PRO A 281 26.65 16.86 19.39
CA PRO A 281 26.99 18.13 20.02
C PRO A 281 26.25 18.38 21.34
N GLY A 282 25.01 17.88 21.48
CA GLY A 282 24.23 17.95 22.71
C GLY A 282 24.76 17.11 23.88
N GLY A 283 25.84 16.34 23.70
CA GLY A 283 26.48 15.53 24.76
C GLY A 283 25.79 14.20 25.05
N ALA A 284 24.72 13.86 24.32
CA ALA A 284 24.06 12.57 24.39
C ALA A 284 24.93 11.44 23.79
N MET A 285 24.53 10.19 24.03
CA MET A 285 25.26 9.02 23.53
C MET A 285 25.38 9.05 21.99
N PRO A 286 26.54 8.71 21.40
CA PRO A 286 26.75 8.78 19.95
C PRO A 286 25.73 7.94 19.16
N LEU A 287 25.24 8.48 18.04
CA LEU A 287 24.41 7.72 17.11
C LEU A 287 25.22 6.59 16.50
N SER A 288 24.61 5.41 16.33
CA SER A 288 25.21 4.28 15.62
C SER A 288 24.72 4.27 14.17
N VAL A 289 25.64 4.18 13.22
CA VAL A 289 25.34 4.19 11.77
C VAL A 289 25.87 2.92 11.12
N LEU A 290 25.04 2.23 10.35
CA LEU A 290 25.40 1.05 9.56
C LEU A 290 25.03 1.29 8.10
N LEU A 291 25.96 0.99 7.20
CA LEU A 291 25.80 1.14 5.76
C LEU A 291 25.90 -0.22 5.09
N ARG A 292 24.88 -0.57 4.33
CA ARG A 292 24.78 -1.85 3.61
C ARG A 292 24.58 -1.60 2.12
N PRO A 293 25.45 -2.14 1.24
CA PRO A 293 25.21 -2.12 -0.20
C PRO A 293 23.96 -2.93 -0.56
N LEU A 294 23.17 -2.41 -1.49
CA LEU A 294 21.95 -3.03 -1.99
C LEU A 294 22.21 -3.89 -3.21
N ALA A 295 21.40 -4.93 -3.42
CA ALA A 295 21.48 -5.70 -4.66
C ALA A 295 21.10 -4.79 -5.85
N PRO A 296 21.87 -4.82 -6.96
CA PRO A 296 21.52 -4.07 -8.16
C PRO A 296 20.12 -4.46 -8.65
N TYR A 297 19.22 -3.49 -8.73
CA TYR A 297 17.87 -3.72 -9.25
C TYR A 297 17.91 -3.61 -10.77
N ARG A 298 17.73 -4.74 -11.49
CA ARG A 298 17.80 -4.80 -12.96
C ARG A 298 16.82 -3.85 -13.69
N GLY A 299 15.77 -3.36 -13.03
CA GLY A 299 14.84 -2.37 -13.58
C GLY A 299 15.18 -0.91 -13.26
N ALA A 300 16.31 -0.63 -12.61
CA ALA A 300 16.75 0.72 -12.27
C ALA A 300 17.78 1.27 -13.26
N GLU A 301 18.13 0.53 -14.32
CA GLU A 301 19.19 0.94 -15.25
C GLU A 301 18.86 2.31 -15.89
N ASP A 302 17.60 2.58 -16.24
CA ASP A 302 17.22 3.88 -16.83
C ASP A 302 16.74 4.93 -15.81
N ARG A 303 16.90 4.70 -14.50
CA ARG A 303 16.50 5.67 -13.47
C ARG A 303 17.56 6.74 -13.26
N ARG A 304 17.11 8.00 -13.17
CA ARG A 304 17.94 9.16 -12.83
C ARG A 304 18.70 9.00 -11.50
N HIS A 305 18.14 8.24 -10.56
CA HIS A 305 18.78 7.89 -9.29
C HIS A 305 18.65 6.39 -9.00
N ARG A 306 19.78 5.68 -8.95
CA ARG A 306 19.84 4.24 -8.73
C ARG A 306 20.14 3.93 -7.25
N PRO A 307 19.25 3.23 -6.51
CA PRO A 307 19.52 2.82 -5.14
C PRO A 307 20.80 1.99 -5.04
N ALA A 308 21.76 2.42 -4.21
CA ALA A 308 23.06 1.75 -4.08
C ALA A 308 23.35 1.29 -2.64
N VAL A 309 23.04 2.12 -1.65
CA VAL A 309 23.37 1.84 -0.24
C VAL A 309 22.18 2.15 0.67
N ALA A 310 21.84 1.22 1.55
CA ALA A 310 20.94 1.47 2.67
C ALA A 310 21.74 1.90 3.90
N VAL A 311 21.33 3.00 4.52
CA VAL A 311 21.90 3.55 5.74
C VAL A 311 20.90 3.35 6.87
N PHE A 312 21.34 2.75 7.96
CA PHE A 312 20.59 2.54 9.19
C PHE A 312 21.22 3.40 10.28
N VAL A 313 20.40 4.15 11.00
CA VAL A 313 20.83 5.05 12.09
C VAL A 313 20.02 4.70 13.33
N ARG A 314 20.69 4.47 14.45
CA ARG A 314 20.04 4.20 15.73
C ARG A 314 20.55 5.17 16.79
N ASP A 315 19.61 5.81 17.48
CA ASP A 315 19.89 6.54 18.71
C ASP A 315 19.91 5.54 19.88
N PRO A 316 21.05 5.37 20.58
CA PRO A 316 21.13 4.44 21.71
C PRO A 316 20.21 4.81 22.87
N VAL A 317 19.82 6.09 22.98
CA VAL A 317 18.91 6.58 24.04
C VAL A 317 17.45 6.36 23.65
N SER A 318 17.16 6.14 22.35
CA SER A 318 15.82 5.78 21.91
C SER A 318 15.59 4.29 22.20
N SER A 319 14.86 4.02 23.27
CA SER A 319 14.30 2.70 23.54
C SER A 319 13.08 2.51 22.63
N PRO A 320 12.98 1.41 21.84
CA PRO A 320 11.76 1.13 21.11
C PRO A 320 10.62 1.16 22.12
N GLN A 321 9.59 1.98 21.85
CA GLN A 321 8.45 2.15 22.75
C GLN A 321 7.85 0.77 23.05
N THR A 322 8.30 0.16 24.13
CA THR A 322 7.93 -1.20 24.51
C THR A 322 6.49 -1.07 25.00
N SER A 323 5.54 -1.51 24.19
CA SER A 323 4.12 -1.25 24.45
C SER A 323 3.71 -1.86 25.80
N ARG A 324 3.28 -0.99 26.73
CA ARG A 324 2.75 -1.38 28.07
C ARG A 324 1.68 -2.46 27.93
N ASP A 325 0.77 -2.27 26.97
CA ASP A 325 -0.32 -3.19 26.68
C ASP A 325 0.18 -4.55 26.18
N MET A 326 1.28 -4.57 25.42
CA MET A 326 1.89 -5.80 24.93
C MET A 326 2.63 -6.57 26.02
N LEU A 327 3.34 -5.88 26.92
CA LEU A 327 3.93 -6.50 28.10
C LEU A 327 2.87 -7.16 28.98
N HIS A 328 1.74 -6.48 29.18
CA HIS A 328 0.60 -7.03 29.89
C HIS A 328 0.04 -8.27 29.19
N ARG A 329 -0.19 -8.23 27.88
CA ARG A 329 -0.77 -9.36 27.13
C ARG A 329 0.15 -10.57 27.03
N LEU A 330 1.45 -10.37 26.79
CA LEU A 330 2.41 -11.46 26.54
C LEU A 330 2.92 -12.09 27.83
N PHE A 331 3.24 -11.28 28.84
CA PHE A 331 3.83 -11.77 30.09
C PHE A 331 2.87 -11.73 31.27
N ARG A 332 1.63 -11.26 31.09
CA ARG A 332 0.60 -11.17 32.15
C ARG A 332 1.09 -10.39 33.37
N LEU A 333 1.95 -9.39 33.13
CA LEU A 333 2.45 -8.49 34.16
C LEU A 333 1.30 -7.62 34.66
N THR A 334 1.24 -7.34 35.96
CA THR A 334 0.33 -6.33 36.51
C THR A 334 0.74 -4.92 36.05
N PRO A 335 -0.11 -3.90 36.19
CA PRO A 335 0.26 -2.53 35.84
C PRO A 335 1.57 -2.07 36.51
N MET A 336 1.71 -2.31 37.82
CA MET A 336 2.92 -1.94 38.57
C MET A 336 4.16 -2.74 38.14
N GLU A 337 4.00 -4.05 37.89
CA GLU A 337 5.10 -4.87 37.34
C GLU A 337 5.54 -4.41 35.96
N THR A 338 4.59 -3.93 35.14
CA THR A 338 4.87 -3.39 33.79
C THR A 338 5.66 -2.09 33.88
N GLU A 339 5.26 -1.16 34.75
CA GLU A 339 6.00 0.09 34.98
C GLU A 339 7.44 -0.20 35.45
N ILE A 340 7.62 -1.08 36.43
CA ILE A 340 8.95 -1.45 36.90
C ILE A 340 9.76 -2.10 35.76
N ALA A 341 9.19 -3.05 35.01
CA ALA A 341 9.89 -3.70 33.91
C ALA A 341 10.37 -2.71 32.84
N LEU A 342 9.56 -1.71 32.49
CA LEU A 342 9.92 -0.67 31.52
C LEU A 342 11.07 0.20 32.02
N LEU A 343 11.02 0.66 33.26
CA LEU A 343 12.10 1.46 33.85
C LEU A 343 13.43 0.68 33.89
N LEU A 344 13.38 -0.62 34.16
CA LEU A 344 14.58 -1.47 34.12
C LEU A 344 15.10 -1.68 32.69
N VAL A 345 14.23 -1.70 31.67
CA VAL A 345 14.62 -1.75 30.26
C VAL A 345 15.27 -0.44 29.82
N ASP A 346 14.78 0.69 30.32
CA ASP A 346 15.36 2.03 30.11
C ASP A 346 16.67 2.24 30.88
N GLY A 347 17.17 1.21 31.56
CA GLY A 347 18.49 1.19 32.19
C GLY A 347 18.51 1.64 33.65
N LEU A 348 17.35 1.95 34.25
CA LEU A 348 17.29 2.31 35.67
C LEU A 348 17.61 1.10 36.56
N THR A 349 18.21 1.38 37.71
CA THR A 349 18.35 0.41 38.78
C THR A 349 16.99 0.16 39.46
N LEU A 350 16.86 -0.96 40.17
CA LEU A 350 15.63 -1.26 40.93
C LEU A 350 15.30 -0.18 41.97
N ASP A 351 16.32 0.45 42.54
CA ASP A 351 16.13 1.49 43.54
C ASP A 351 15.62 2.80 42.91
N GLU A 352 16.13 3.17 41.74
CA GLU A 352 15.63 4.32 40.97
C GLU A 352 14.21 4.04 40.45
N ALA A 353 13.94 2.83 39.98
CA ALA A 353 12.60 2.42 39.57
C ALA A 353 11.60 2.49 40.75
N ALA A 354 12.02 2.08 41.96
CA ALA A 354 11.22 2.19 43.17
C ALA A 354 10.91 3.66 43.51
N ALA A 355 11.91 4.53 43.42
CA ALA A 355 11.75 5.97 43.64
C ALA A 355 10.81 6.61 42.59
N ALA A 356 10.99 6.29 41.31
CA ALA A 356 10.19 6.82 40.21
C ALA A 356 8.72 6.40 40.27
N THR A 357 8.44 5.21 40.82
CA THR A 357 7.07 4.67 40.98
C THR A 357 6.46 4.96 42.36
N GLY A 358 7.20 5.63 43.26
CA GLY A 358 6.70 6.00 44.59
C GLY A 358 6.52 4.82 45.56
N ILE A 359 7.20 3.69 45.34
CA ILE A 359 7.10 2.49 46.19
C ILE A 359 8.37 2.26 47.01
N THR A 360 8.26 1.47 48.08
CA THR A 360 9.43 1.11 48.89
C THR A 360 10.34 0.13 48.15
N LYS A 361 11.65 0.12 48.46
CA LYS A 361 12.62 -0.84 47.91
C LYS A 361 12.19 -2.30 48.13
N ASN A 362 11.58 -2.61 49.28
CA ASN A 362 11.09 -3.95 49.59
C ASN A 362 9.91 -4.34 48.67
N THR A 363 8.99 -3.41 48.42
CA THR A 363 7.88 -3.60 47.49
C THR A 363 8.38 -3.79 46.05
N ALA A 364 9.35 -2.99 45.61
CA ALA A 364 9.96 -3.14 44.28
C ALA A 364 10.63 -4.52 44.10
N ARG A 365 11.33 -5.01 45.12
CA ARG A 365 11.88 -6.38 45.12
C ARG A 365 10.81 -7.47 45.04
N ALA A 366 9.66 -7.27 45.69
CA ALA A 366 8.54 -8.19 45.60
C ALA A 366 7.95 -8.23 44.18
N HIS A 367 7.72 -7.06 43.56
CA HIS A 367 7.30 -6.99 42.16
C HIS A 367 8.32 -7.61 41.22
N LEU A 368 9.62 -7.37 41.41
CA LEU A 368 10.68 -7.96 40.58
C LEU A 368 10.67 -9.50 40.62
N ARG A 369 10.39 -10.09 41.80
CA ARG A 369 10.20 -11.55 41.93
C ARG A 369 8.98 -12.04 41.15
N GLY A 370 7.88 -11.29 41.20
CA GLY A 370 6.68 -11.58 40.40
C GLY A 370 6.97 -11.53 38.90
N ILE A 371 7.71 -10.51 38.45
CA ILE A 371 8.15 -10.37 37.05
C ILE A 371 9.01 -11.56 36.64
N PHE A 372 10.00 -11.96 37.45
CA PHE A 372 10.84 -13.12 37.18
C PHE A 372 10.04 -14.43 37.06
N ALA A 373 9.08 -14.64 37.96
CA ALA A 373 8.21 -15.82 37.89
C ALA A 373 7.37 -15.87 36.60
N LYS A 374 6.89 -14.71 36.12
CA LYS A 374 6.05 -14.61 34.92
C LYS A 374 6.83 -14.61 33.61
N THR A 375 8.07 -14.14 33.62
CA THR A 375 8.93 -14.01 32.43
C THR A 375 9.95 -15.14 32.28
N GLY A 376 10.11 -15.98 33.31
CA GLY A 376 11.14 -17.02 33.36
C GLY A 376 12.57 -16.47 33.54
N ALA A 377 12.73 -15.18 33.78
CA ALA A 377 14.03 -14.57 34.01
C ALA A 377 14.57 -14.91 35.41
N THR A 378 15.87 -15.16 35.50
CA THR A 378 16.55 -15.48 36.78
C THR A 378 17.32 -14.29 37.37
N ARG A 379 17.53 -13.23 36.58
CA ARG A 379 18.23 -12.00 36.97
C ARG A 379 17.82 -10.84 36.07
N GLN A 380 18.00 -9.61 36.54
CA GLN A 380 17.58 -8.39 35.82
C GLN A 380 18.15 -8.31 34.41
N ALA A 381 19.44 -8.61 34.21
CA ALA A 381 20.04 -8.61 32.88
C ALA A 381 19.39 -9.64 31.91
N VAL A 382 18.93 -10.78 32.43
CA VAL A 382 18.20 -11.78 31.62
C VAL A 382 16.80 -11.28 31.31
N LEU A 383 16.11 -10.65 32.26
CA LEU A 383 14.82 -10.00 32.02
C LEU A 383 14.93 -8.96 30.90
N VAL A 384 15.87 -8.01 31.02
CA VAL A 384 16.06 -6.95 30.01
C VAL A 384 16.35 -7.56 28.64
N LYS A 385 17.25 -8.56 28.56
CA LYS A 385 17.51 -9.29 27.30
C LYS A 385 16.24 -9.96 26.74
N THR A 386 15.46 -10.63 27.58
CA THR A 386 14.23 -11.31 27.17
C THR A 386 13.20 -10.32 26.63
N LEU A 387 13.03 -9.18 27.29
CA LEU A 387 12.09 -8.15 26.85
C LEU A 387 12.55 -7.51 25.52
N LEU A 388 13.82 -7.15 25.39
CA LEU A 388 14.37 -6.54 24.16
C LEU A 388 14.33 -7.49 22.95
N ASN A 389 14.53 -8.79 23.17
CA ASN A 389 14.49 -9.81 22.12
C ASN A 389 13.09 -10.38 21.85
N SER A 390 12.07 -9.94 22.60
CA SER A 390 10.69 -10.35 22.37
C SER A 390 10.02 -9.47 21.31
N VAL A 391 8.94 -9.96 20.70
CA VAL A 391 8.12 -9.17 19.75
C VAL A 391 7.49 -7.93 20.38
N VAL A 392 7.58 -7.75 21.70
CA VAL A 392 7.14 -6.51 22.38
C VAL A 392 7.91 -5.30 21.87
N SER A 393 9.19 -5.45 21.49
CA SER A 393 9.98 -4.34 20.94
C SER A 393 9.57 -3.95 19.51
N MET A 394 8.69 -4.73 18.87
CA MET A 394 8.21 -4.52 17.50
C MET A 394 6.77 -4.00 17.45
N ALA A 395 6.09 -3.90 18.60
CA ALA A 395 4.66 -3.63 18.71
C ALA A 395 4.42 -2.21 19.20
#